data_AF-A0A2T1NDQ1-F1
#
_entry.id   AF-A0A2T1NDQ1-F1
#
_cell.length_a   1.000
_cell.length_b   1.000
_cell.length_c   1.000
_cell.angle_alpha   90.00
_cell.angle_beta   90.00
_cell.angle_gamma   90.00
#
_symmetry.space_group_name_H-M   'P 1'
#
loop_
_entity.id
_entity.type
_entity.pdbx_description
1 polymer ?
#
loop_
_entity_poly.entity_id
_entity_poly.type
_entity_poly.pdbx_seq_one_letter_code
_entity_poly.pdbx_strand_id
1 'polypeptide(L)'
;MKKIILILAFLSLTIGFAQNKNTTDAKTVKAYTQAFNEQNFESILNLYSETSKKATSLNRIKSYNERLFNTTGKINTIKYLGKDANEYQMYEVSLEKSKADALNLHIKLNAKHEIEDISFNKK
;
A
#
# COMPACT_ATOMS: atom_id res chain seq x y z
N MET A 1 -10.43 1.15 -64.74
CA MET A 1 -11.03 2.05 -63.74
C MET A 1 -10.78 1.48 -62.35
N LYS A 2 -9.94 2.16 -61.57
CA LYS A 2 -9.49 1.74 -60.23
C LYS A 2 -10.64 1.97 -59.23
N LYS A 3 -11.04 0.97 -58.46
CA LYS A 3 -11.90 1.16 -57.28
C LYS A 3 -11.08 0.75 -56.06
N ILE A 4 -10.54 1.77 -55.39
CA ILE A 4 -9.83 1.65 -54.13
C ILE A 4 -10.89 1.31 -53.08
N ILE A 5 -10.83 0.10 -52.52
CA ILE A 5 -11.66 -0.26 -51.37
C ILE A 5 -11.01 0.43 -50.15
N LEU A 6 -11.74 1.40 -49.61
CA LEU A 6 -11.38 2.18 -48.44
C LEU A 6 -11.44 1.27 -47.20
N ILE A 7 -10.28 0.84 -46.70
CA ILE A 7 -10.16 0.16 -45.41
C ILE A 7 -10.37 1.23 -44.33
N LEU A 8 -11.60 1.35 -43.83
CA LEU A 8 -11.90 2.11 -42.62
C LEU A 8 -11.35 1.34 -41.41
N ALA A 9 -10.11 1.65 -41.07
CA ALA A 9 -9.52 1.34 -39.78
C ALA A 9 -10.25 2.17 -38.70
N PHE A 10 -11.35 1.62 -38.17
CA PHE A 10 -11.82 1.94 -36.83
C PHE A 10 -11.34 0.85 -35.89
N LEU A 11 -10.02 0.79 -35.66
CA LEU A 11 -9.53 0.36 -34.36
C LEU A 11 -9.99 1.44 -33.39
N SER A 12 -11.15 1.20 -32.76
CA SER A 12 -11.55 1.93 -31.57
C SER A 12 -10.39 1.86 -30.60
N LEU A 13 -9.72 3.00 -30.44
CA LEU A 13 -8.71 3.26 -29.45
C LEU A 13 -9.28 2.89 -28.07
N THR A 14 -9.05 1.66 -27.63
CA THR A 14 -9.18 1.27 -26.24
C THR A 14 -7.95 1.83 -25.52
N ILE A 15 -7.97 3.13 -25.27
CA ILE A 15 -7.07 3.81 -24.34
C ILE A 15 -7.99 4.51 -23.33
N GLY A 16 -7.91 4.31 -22.03
CA GLY A 16 -6.90 3.63 -21.23
C GLY A 16 -7.28 3.68 -19.75
N PHE A 17 -6.33 3.27 -18.90
CA PHE A 17 -6.33 3.44 -17.43
C PHE A 17 -7.18 2.48 -16.58
N ALA A 18 -7.10 1.17 -16.78
CA ALA A 18 -7.55 0.21 -15.77
C ALA A 18 -6.40 -0.45 -14.95
N GLN A 19 -5.14 -0.33 -15.38
CA GLN A 19 -4.02 -1.07 -14.76
C GLN A 19 -3.11 -0.26 -13.82
N ASN A 20 -3.16 1.08 -13.79
CA ASN A 20 -2.16 1.88 -13.06
C ASN A 20 -2.47 2.13 -11.57
N LYS A 21 -3.71 1.99 -11.12
CA LYS A 21 -4.07 2.26 -9.72
C LYS A 21 -3.47 1.22 -8.77
N ASN A 22 -3.54 -0.05 -9.16
CA ASN A 22 -2.99 -1.17 -8.38
C ASN A 22 -1.46 -1.16 -8.31
N THR A 23 -0.75 -0.58 -9.29
CA THR A 23 0.73 -0.61 -9.29
C THR A 23 1.34 0.46 -8.39
N THR A 24 0.75 1.65 -8.31
CA THR A 24 1.28 2.72 -7.44
C THR A 24 0.95 2.49 -5.97
N ASP A 25 -0.28 2.05 -5.65
CA ASP A 25 -0.65 1.66 -4.28
C ASP A 25 0.28 0.55 -3.77
N ALA A 26 0.52 -0.48 -4.59
CA ALA A 26 1.44 -1.57 -4.27
C ALA A 26 2.88 -1.08 -4.04
N LYS A 27 3.33 -0.02 -4.73
CA LYS A 27 4.66 0.57 -4.49
C LYS A 27 4.75 1.20 -3.10
N THR A 28 3.75 1.98 -2.68
CA THR A 28 3.71 2.59 -1.34
C THR A 28 3.71 1.52 -0.25
N VAL A 29 2.89 0.47 -0.42
CA VAL A 29 2.81 -0.64 0.55
C VAL A 29 4.13 -1.44 0.60
N LYS A 30 4.76 -1.66 -0.54
CA LYS A 30 6.09 -2.30 -0.61
C LYS A 30 7.15 -1.45 0.08
N ALA A 31 7.16 -0.14 -0.16
CA ALA A 31 8.09 0.80 0.48
C ALA A 31 7.89 0.82 2.00
N TYR A 32 6.63 0.82 2.47
CA TYR A 32 6.34 0.71 3.90
C TYR A 32 6.89 -0.59 4.49
N THR A 33 6.61 -1.72 3.84
CA THR A 33 7.07 -3.05 4.30
C THR A 33 8.58 -3.12 4.40
N GLN A 34 9.29 -2.58 3.40
CA GLN A 34 10.75 -2.50 3.41
C GLN A 34 11.26 -1.61 4.56
N ALA A 35 10.73 -0.39 4.68
CA ALA A 35 11.15 0.55 5.72
C ALA A 35 10.84 0.02 7.13
N PHE A 36 9.72 -0.69 7.32
CA PHE A 36 9.39 -1.38 8.57
C PHE A 36 10.43 -2.46 8.92
N ASN A 37 10.76 -3.32 7.95
CA ASN A 37 11.73 -4.40 8.14
C ASN A 37 13.16 -3.89 8.39
N GLU A 38 13.51 -2.73 7.84
CA GLU A 38 14.79 -2.03 8.04
C GLU A 38 14.78 -1.13 9.29
N GLN A 39 13.62 -0.97 9.95
CA GLN A 39 13.40 -0.01 11.05
C GLN A 39 13.76 1.44 10.67
N ASN A 40 13.54 1.81 9.40
CA ASN A 40 13.79 3.14 8.86
C ASN A 40 12.56 4.04 9.03
N PHE A 41 12.39 4.59 10.24
CA PHE A 41 11.19 5.35 10.61
C PHE A 41 11.02 6.68 9.87
N GLU A 42 12.11 7.30 9.44
CA GLU A 42 12.06 8.49 8.58
C GLU A 42 11.46 8.15 7.21
N SER A 43 11.86 7.03 6.63
CA SER A 43 11.27 6.54 5.38
C SER A 43 9.79 6.21 5.55
N ILE A 44 9.39 5.62 6.67
CA ILE A 44 7.96 5.40 6.98
C ILE A 44 7.22 6.74 7.04
N LEU A 45 7.74 7.73 7.77
CA LEU A 45 7.11 9.06 7.87
C LEU A 45 7.00 9.73 6.49
N ASN A 46 7.99 9.56 5.62
CA ASN A 46 8.00 10.15 4.28
C ASN A 46 6.93 9.58 3.35
N LEU A 47 6.39 8.39 3.63
CA LEU A 47 5.27 7.82 2.88
C LEU A 47 3.92 8.42 3.28
N TYR A 48 3.82 9.09 4.43
CA TYR A 48 2.58 9.75 4.86
C TYR A 48 2.29 11.00 4.04
N SER A 49 1.00 11.30 3.87
CA SER A 49 0.56 12.56 3.29
C SER A 49 1.01 13.74 4.16
N GLU A 50 1.18 14.92 3.57
CA GLU A 50 1.54 16.13 4.32
C GLU A 50 0.53 16.46 5.43
N THR A 51 -0.75 16.18 5.21
CA THR A 51 -1.79 16.32 6.23
C THR A 51 -1.56 15.35 7.39
N SER A 52 -1.29 14.08 7.10
CA SER A 52 -1.04 13.09 8.15
C SER A 52 0.29 13.32 8.87
N LYS A 53 1.33 13.78 8.18
CA LYS A 53 2.61 14.20 8.79
C LYS A 53 2.42 15.32 9.83
N LYS A 54 1.46 16.23 9.62
CA LYS A 54 1.12 17.27 10.61
C LYS A 54 0.35 16.72 11.81
N ALA A 55 -0.36 15.60 11.64
CA ALA A 55 -1.15 14.95 12.70
C ALA A 55 -0.38 13.86 13.47
N THR A 56 0.80 13.47 12.99
CA THR A 56 1.68 12.49 13.63
C THR A 56 3.08 13.08 13.87
N SER A 57 3.97 12.33 14.52
CA SER A 57 5.36 12.73 14.70
C SER A 57 6.28 11.56 14.45
N LEU A 58 7.56 11.84 14.12
CA LEU A 58 8.57 10.79 13.96
C LEU A 58 8.64 9.90 15.20
N ASN A 59 8.57 10.49 16.40
CA ASN A 59 8.55 9.72 17.66
C ASN A 59 7.33 8.80 17.75
N ARG A 60 6.14 9.25 17.36
CA ARG A 60 4.94 8.40 17.38
C ARG A 60 5.06 7.25 16.38
N ILE A 61 5.53 7.53 15.16
CA ILE A 61 5.80 6.52 14.13
C ILE A 61 6.83 5.51 14.63
N LYS A 62 7.94 5.97 15.20
CA LYS A 62 8.97 5.13 15.79
C LYS A 62 8.40 4.24 16.89
N SER A 63 7.79 4.81 17.92
CA SER A 63 7.29 4.05 19.07
C SER A 63 6.25 2.99 18.67
N TYR A 64 5.38 3.29 17.71
CA TYR A 64 4.41 2.32 17.21
C TYR A 64 5.08 1.17 16.45
N ASN A 65 5.88 1.49 15.42
CA ASN A 65 6.47 0.49 14.54
C ASN A 65 7.55 -0.34 15.25
N GLU A 66 8.34 0.26 16.14
CA GLU A 66 9.35 -0.43 16.95
C GLU A 66 8.71 -1.42 17.94
N ARG A 67 7.62 -1.02 18.62
CA ARG A 67 6.87 -1.94 19.50
C ARG A 67 6.30 -3.11 18.71
N LEU A 68 5.73 -2.83 17.53
CA LEU A 68 5.21 -3.86 16.65
C LEU A 68 6.33 -4.81 16.21
N PHE A 69 7.44 -4.28 15.68
CA PHE A 69 8.60 -5.06 15.25
C PHE A 69 9.16 -5.94 16.39
N ASN A 70 9.24 -5.42 17.61
CA ASN A 70 9.70 -6.21 18.75
C ASN A 70 8.79 -7.40 19.06
N THR A 71 7.48 -7.23 18.85
CA THR A 71 6.47 -8.26 19.11
C THR A 71 6.35 -9.26 17.96
N THR A 72 6.38 -8.79 16.71
CA THR A 72 6.05 -9.58 15.53
C THR A 72 7.26 -9.99 14.70
N GLY A 73 8.41 -9.34 14.90
CA GLY A 73 9.55 -9.39 13.98
C GLY A 73 9.21 -8.81 12.61
N LYS A 74 9.97 -9.21 11.59
CA LYS A 74 9.81 -8.75 10.22
C LYS A 74 8.51 -9.24 9.58
N ILE A 75 8.04 -8.49 8.59
CA ILE A 75 7.03 -8.93 7.63
C ILE A 75 7.74 -9.78 6.56
N ASN A 76 7.42 -11.07 6.49
CA ASN A 76 8.01 -12.01 5.54
C ASN A 76 7.24 -12.03 4.22
N THR A 77 5.91 -12.01 4.28
CA THR A 77 5.04 -11.97 3.10
C THR A 77 3.88 -11.03 3.31
N ILE A 78 3.36 -10.51 2.21
CA ILE A 78 2.19 -9.64 2.17
C ILE A 78 1.31 -10.02 0.97
N LYS A 79 0.00 -10.14 1.20
CA LYS A 79 -0.99 -10.52 0.18
C LYS A 79 -2.21 -9.61 0.29
N TYR A 80 -2.54 -8.94 -0.81
CA TYR A 80 -3.71 -8.06 -0.88
C TYR A 80 -5.03 -8.84 -0.78
N LEU A 81 -5.95 -8.36 0.06
CA LEU A 81 -7.25 -8.97 0.32
C LEU A 81 -8.43 -8.16 -0.25
N GLY A 82 -8.20 -6.90 -0.64
CA GLY A 82 -9.25 -5.98 -1.07
C GLY A 82 -9.32 -4.74 -0.18
N LYS A 83 -10.48 -4.08 -0.19
CA LYS A 83 -10.76 -2.93 0.67
C LYS A 83 -11.90 -3.21 1.64
N ASP A 84 -11.84 -2.60 2.82
CA ASP A 84 -12.97 -2.58 3.75
C ASP A 84 -13.96 -1.43 3.45
N ALA A 85 -15.04 -1.37 4.22
CA ALA A 85 -16.09 -0.34 4.07
C ALA A 85 -15.59 1.10 4.32
N ASN A 86 -14.41 1.27 4.93
CA ASN A 86 -13.79 2.56 5.22
C ASN A 86 -12.66 2.91 4.23
N GLU A 87 -12.60 2.17 3.11
CA GLU A 87 -11.59 2.31 2.04
C GLU A 87 -10.15 1.94 2.46
N TYR A 88 -9.95 1.24 3.57
CA TYR A 88 -8.63 0.70 3.91
C TYR A 88 -8.32 -0.47 2.99
N GLN A 89 -7.14 -0.43 2.39
CA GLN A 89 -6.55 -1.57 1.72
C GLN A 89 -6.11 -2.58 2.77
N MET A 90 -6.64 -3.79 2.69
CA MET A 90 -6.37 -4.88 3.62
C MET A 90 -5.34 -5.84 3.02
N TYR A 91 -4.37 -6.24 3.85
CA TYR A 91 -3.34 -7.18 3.48
C TYR A 91 -3.18 -8.25 4.55
N GLU A 92 -3.21 -9.50 4.13
CA GLU A 92 -2.72 -10.61 4.93
C GLU A 92 -1.20 -10.55 4.99
N VAL A 93 -0.64 -10.57 6.21
CA VAL A 93 0.81 -10.58 6.43
C VAL A 93 1.24 -11.86 7.13
N SER A 94 2.43 -12.36 6.78
CA SER A 94 3.15 -13.32 7.63
C SER A 94 4.28 -12.60 8.36
N LEU A 95 4.42 -12.92 9.65
CA LEU A 95 5.30 -12.21 10.58
C LEU A 95 6.29 -13.21 11.18
N GLU A 96 7.55 -12.81 11.28
CA GLU A 96 8.68 -13.67 11.70
C GLU A 96 8.46 -14.35 13.06
N LYS A 97 7.88 -13.63 14.03
CA LYS A 97 7.73 -14.08 15.42
C LYS A 97 6.28 -14.40 15.82
N SER A 98 5.30 -14.21 14.95
CA SER A 98 3.89 -14.42 15.33
C SER A 98 3.58 -15.90 15.50
N LYS A 99 3.30 -16.32 16.74
CA LYS A 99 2.81 -17.67 17.09
C LYS A 99 1.37 -17.71 17.63
N ALA A 100 0.67 -16.57 17.76
CA ALA A 100 -0.63 -16.56 18.46
C ALA A 100 -1.69 -15.60 17.92
N ASP A 101 -1.35 -14.56 17.16
CA ASP A 101 -2.34 -13.64 16.59
C ASP A 101 -1.96 -13.34 15.13
N ALA A 102 -2.75 -13.87 14.21
CA ALA A 102 -2.61 -13.50 12.81
C ALA A 102 -3.11 -12.05 12.67
N LEU A 103 -2.25 -11.16 12.21
CA LEU A 103 -2.59 -9.76 11.97
C LEU A 103 -2.82 -9.54 10.48
N ASN A 104 -3.74 -8.63 10.16
CA ASN A 104 -3.85 -8.01 8.86
C ASN A 104 -3.30 -6.58 8.95
N LEU A 105 -2.59 -6.17 7.91
CA LEU A 105 -2.17 -4.79 7.70
C LEU A 105 -3.30 -4.05 6.98
N HIS A 106 -3.76 -2.95 7.57
CA HIS A 106 -4.75 -2.04 6.99
C HIS A 106 -4.03 -0.72 6.67
N ILE A 107 -4.09 -0.29 5.42
CA ILE A 107 -3.50 0.98 4.97
C ILE A 107 -4.56 1.80 4.23
N LYS A 108 -4.76 3.04 4.67
CA LYS A 108 -5.55 4.02 3.92
C LYS A 108 -4.63 4.91 3.11
N LEU A 109 -4.86 4.97 1.80
CA LEU A 109 -4.10 5.81 0.87
C LEU A 109 -4.99 6.93 0.32
N ASN A 110 -4.43 8.12 0.19
CA ASN A 110 -5.11 9.23 -0.47
C ASN A 110 -5.04 9.11 -2.01
N ALA A 111 -5.63 10.05 -2.73
CA ALA A 111 -5.60 10.08 -4.20
C ALA A 111 -4.20 10.21 -4.83
N LYS A 112 -3.19 10.61 -4.04
CA LYS A 112 -1.78 10.67 -4.43
C LYS A 112 -0.99 9.41 -4.05
N HIS A 113 -1.66 8.38 -3.54
CA HIS A 113 -1.07 7.13 -3.07
C HIS A 113 -0.13 7.32 -1.85
N GLU A 114 -0.32 8.40 -1.09
CA GLU A 114 0.36 8.67 0.17
C GLU A 114 -0.47 8.09 1.32
N ILE A 115 0.20 7.71 2.40
CA ILE A 115 -0.42 7.10 3.56
C ILE A 115 -1.19 8.15 4.37
N GLU A 116 -2.48 7.89 4.57
CA GLU A 116 -3.31 8.64 5.51
C GLU A 116 -3.28 8.01 6.90
N ASP A 117 -3.37 6.68 6.95
CA ASP A 117 -3.37 5.88 8.18
C ASP A 117 -2.84 4.45 7.95
N ILE A 118 -2.28 3.84 9.00
CA ILE A 118 -1.81 2.45 9.05
C ILE A 118 -2.20 1.83 10.38
N SER A 119 -2.75 0.62 10.32
CA SER A 119 -2.96 -0.21 11.51
C SER A 119 -2.71 -1.69 11.23
N PHE A 120 -2.38 -2.42 12.30
CA PHE A 120 -2.36 -3.87 12.33
C PHE A 120 -3.51 -4.36 13.19
N ASN A 121 -4.43 -5.09 12.58
CA ASN A 121 -5.65 -5.58 13.22
C ASN A 121 -5.61 -7.10 13.33
N LYS A 122 -6.19 -7.66 14.39
CA LYS A 122 -6.38 -9.12 14.47
C LYS A 122 -7.30 -9.57 13.33
N LYS A 123 -6.97 -10.72 12.73
CA LYS A 123 -7.83 -11.40 11.75
C LYS A 123 -9.17 -11.78 12.34
#